data_AF-A0A7S2I916-F1
#
_entry.id   AF-A0A7S2I916-F1
#
_cell.length_a   1.000
_cell.length_b   1.000
_cell.length_c   1.000
_cell.angle_alpha   90.00
_cell.angle_beta   90.00
_cell.angle_gamma   90.00
#
_symmetry.space_group_name_H-M   'P 1'
#
loop_
_entity.id
_entity.type
_entity.pdbx_description
1 polymer ?
#
loop_
_entity_poly.entity_id
_entity_poly.type
_entity_poly.pdbx_seq_one_letter_code
_entity_poly.pdbx_strand_id
1 'polypeptide(L)'
;ALAVLAVSVVAGKLHKRQHRKSVLYWSWWHLCTLPLSLIAALGAAVLGHWLWHASLKHYYELDALQKYPDVDPAIVPGDQVQDAGVVSFTSTEPGTAVGVDRSKAGCFVNGGTTYCVAPIVQGGRLRENFAGFPRFGSYDYFAVGVDCCDCPVQEFRCGAWEDPLAHGGLRSMDVANRPLFRLAV
;
A
#
# COMPACT_ATOMS: atom_id res chain seq x y z
N ALA A 1 64.26 19.49 -49.68
CA ALA A 1 63.84 18.38 -48.81
C ALA A 1 63.19 18.86 -47.51
N LEU A 2 63.88 19.64 -46.65
CA LEU A 2 63.35 20.09 -45.35
C LEU A 2 62.05 20.93 -45.43
N ALA A 3 61.94 21.84 -46.41
CA ALA A 3 60.73 22.65 -46.57
C ALA A 3 59.49 21.82 -46.92
N VAL A 4 59.64 20.77 -47.74
CA VAL A 4 58.56 19.85 -48.13
C VAL A 4 58.09 19.04 -46.91
N LEU A 5 59.02 18.58 -46.08
CA LEU A 5 58.70 17.90 -44.82
C LEU A 5 57.96 18.83 -43.86
N ALA A 6 58.41 20.08 -43.68
CA ALA A 6 57.75 21.05 -42.83
C ALA A 6 56.29 21.34 -43.28
N VAL A 7 56.07 21.52 -44.58
CA VAL A 7 54.72 21.75 -45.15
C VAL A 7 53.82 20.53 -44.95
N SER A 8 54.33 19.31 -45.19
CA SER A 8 53.56 18.08 -45.00
C SER A 8 53.16 17.85 -43.54
N VAL A 9 54.03 18.15 -42.56
CA VAL A 9 53.72 18.06 -41.13
C VAL A 9 52.67 19.10 -40.71
N VAL A 10 52.77 20.34 -41.21
CA VAL A 10 51.79 21.39 -40.93
C VAL A 10 50.43 21.06 -41.54
N ALA A 11 50.40 20.59 -42.80
CA ALA A 11 49.19 20.15 -43.48
C ALA A 11 48.52 18.96 -42.75
N GLY A 12 49.30 17.98 -42.30
CA GLY A 12 48.81 16.86 -41.51
C GLY A 12 48.21 17.28 -40.16
N LYS A 13 48.83 18.25 -39.46
CA LYS A 13 48.28 18.82 -38.21
C LYS A 13 46.98 19.60 -38.45
N LEU A 14 46.89 20.38 -39.53
CA LEU A 14 45.68 21.11 -39.90
C LEU A 14 44.54 20.16 -40.31
N HIS A 15 44.84 19.16 -41.14
CA HIS A 15 43.88 18.12 -41.54
C HIS A 15 43.34 17.35 -40.34
N LYS A 16 44.21 16.95 -39.39
CA LYS A 16 43.80 16.28 -38.15
C LYS A 16 42.92 17.17 -37.27
N ARG A 17 43.20 18.48 -37.20
CA ARG A 17 42.35 19.44 -36.47
C ARG A 17 40.98 19.62 -37.12
N GLN A 18 40.92 19.73 -38.45
CA GLN A 18 39.67 19.88 -39.18
C GLN A 18 38.82 18.61 -39.09
N HIS A 19 39.43 17.44 -39.26
CA HIS A 19 38.78 16.15 -39.06
C HIS A 19 38.21 15.98 -37.65
N ARG A 20 38.93 16.40 -36.58
CA ARG A 20 38.38 16.37 -35.20
C ARG A 20 37.16 17.28 -35.04
N LYS A 21 37.17 18.49 -35.62
CA LYS A 21 36.00 19.40 -35.57
C LYS A 21 34.81 18.79 -36.30
N SER A 22 35.03 18.19 -37.47
CA SER A 22 33.98 17.50 -38.23
C SER A 22 33.43 16.30 -37.45
N VAL A 23 34.28 15.45 -36.87
CA VAL A 23 33.82 14.30 -36.06
C VAL A 23 33.02 14.76 -34.85
N LEU A 24 33.46 15.81 -34.14
CA LEU A 24 32.72 16.36 -33.00
C LEU A 24 31.37 16.96 -33.44
N TYR A 25 31.34 17.68 -34.56
CA TYR A 25 30.10 18.26 -35.11
C TYR A 25 29.08 17.18 -35.50
N TRP A 26 29.53 16.13 -36.19
CA TRP A 26 28.67 15.02 -36.59
C TRP A 26 28.27 14.10 -35.42
N SER A 27 29.12 13.95 -34.40
CA SER A 27 28.85 13.05 -33.25
C SER A 27 28.13 13.72 -32.09
N TRP A 28 28.14 15.06 -32.01
CA TRP A 28 27.50 15.85 -30.94
C TRP A 28 26.04 15.44 -30.69
N TRP A 29 25.27 15.23 -31.77
CA TRP A 29 23.87 14.82 -31.67
C TRP A 29 23.70 13.48 -30.93
N HIS A 30 24.50 12.47 -31.28
CA HIS A 30 24.47 11.16 -30.63
C HIS A 30 25.00 11.23 -29.19
N LEU A 31 26.02 12.06 -28.95
CA LEU A 31 26.61 12.27 -27.63
C LEU A 31 25.65 12.95 -26.65
N CYS A 32 24.70 13.76 -27.13
CA CYS A 32 23.69 14.38 -26.26
C CYS A 32 22.40 13.54 -26.13
N THR A 33 21.93 12.93 -27.21
CA THR A 33 20.63 12.21 -27.22
C THR A 33 20.69 10.88 -26.46
N LEU A 34 21.79 10.13 -26.58
CA LEU A 34 21.95 8.85 -25.90
C LEU A 34 21.96 8.97 -24.36
N PRO A 35 22.75 9.85 -23.73
CA PRO A 35 22.69 9.99 -22.27
C PRO A 35 21.35 10.57 -21.81
N LEU A 36 20.74 11.50 -22.54
CA LEU A 36 19.42 12.04 -22.18
C LEU A 36 18.33 10.95 -22.20
N SER A 37 18.32 10.09 -23.23
CA SER A 37 17.38 8.96 -23.30
C SER A 37 17.64 7.90 -22.23
N LEU A 38 18.90 7.62 -21.90
CA LEU A 38 19.25 6.74 -20.78
C LEU A 38 18.80 7.30 -19.43
N ILE A 39 19.04 8.58 -19.17
CA ILE A 39 18.59 9.24 -17.94
C ILE A 39 17.06 9.23 -17.87
N ALA A 40 16.36 9.50 -18.97
CA ALA A 40 14.91 9.44 -19.03
C ALA A 40 14.38 8.02 -18.75
N ALA A 41 15.00 6.99 -19.33
CA ALA A 41 14.62 5.59 -19.11
C ALA A 41 14.85 5.16 -17.66
N LEU A 42 15.98 5.54 -17.05
CA LEU A 42 16.27 5.26 -15.65
C LEU A 42 15.29 5.99 -14.72
N GLY A 43 15.01 7.26 -15.01
CA GLY A 43 14.03 8.05 -14.27
C GLY A 43 12.63 7.42 -14.33
N ALA A 44 12.20 6.98 -15.51
CA ALA A 44 10.93 6.27 -15.68
C ALA A 44 10.90 4.94 -14.91
N ALA A 45 11.99 4.18 -14.89
CA ALA A 45 12.07 2.93 -14.14
C ALA A 45 11.98 3.14 -12.62
N VAL A 46 12.69 4.14 -12.08
CA VAL A 46 12.65 4.48 -10.66
C VAL A 46 11.27 4.99 -10.25
N LEU A 47 10.68 5.90 -11.02
CA LEU A 47 9.33 6.41 -10.75
C LEU A 47 8.27 5.30 -10.88
N GLY A 48 8.39 4.44 -11.89
CA GLY A 48 7.50 3.29 -12.07
C GLY A 48 7.60 2.31 -10.91
N HIS A 49 8.81 2.04 -10.42
CA HIS A 49 9.03 1.20 -9.25
C HIS A 49 8.42 1.82 -7.98
N TRP A 50 8.64 3.11 -7.76
CA TRP A 50 8.06 3.82 -6.61
C TRP A 50 6.53 3.81 -6.67
N LEU A 51 5.93 4.12 -7.82
CA LEU A 51 4.48 4.10 -8.03
C LEU A 51 3.89 2.70 -7.83
N TRP A 52 4.60 1.67 -8.28
CA TRP A 52 4.21 0.28 -8.08
C TRP A 52 4.06 -0.04 -6.60
N HIS A 53 5.09 0.23 -5.80
CA HIS A 53 5.10 -0.10 -4.38
C HIS A 53 4.22 0.83 -3.53
N ALA A 54 4.13 2.11 -3.88
CA ALA A 54 3.35 3.09 -3.13
C ALA A 54 1.83 2.87 -3.27
N SER A 55 1.35 2.40 -4.43
CA SER A 55 -0.10 2.37 -4.69
C SER A 55 -0.58 1.17 -5.51
N LEU A 56 0.02 0.92 -6.69
CA LEU A 56 -0.54 -0.04 -7.64
C LEU A 56 -0.54 -1.48 -7.10
N LYS A 57 0.53 -1.87 -6.39
CA LYS A 57 0.64 -3.21 -5.81
C LYS A 57 -0.56 -3.52 -4.90
N HIS A 58 -0.85 -2.63 -3.93
CA HIS A 58 -1.96 -2.84 -2.99
C HIS A 58 -3.32 -2.89 -3.70
N TYR A 59 -3.50 -2.06 -4.73
CA TYR A 59 -4.71 -2.08 -5.54
C TYR A 59 -4.90 -3.41 -6.27
N TYR A 60 -3.88 -3.88 -7.00
CA TYR A 60 -3.97 -5.14 -7.75
C TYR A 60 -4.10 -6.36 -6.84
N GLU A 61 -3.45 -6.37 -5.68
CA GLU A 61 -3.60 -7.45 -4.71
C GLU A 61 -5.01 -7.48 -4.08
N LEU A 62 -5.62 -6.32 -3.83
CA LEU A 62 -7.02 -6.24 -3.39
C LEU A 62 -8.02 -6.62 -4.48
N ASP A 63 -7.76 -6.22 -5.73
CA ASP A 63 -8.65 -6.52 -6.86
C ASP A 63 -8.63 -8.02 -7.23
N ALA A 64 -7.51 -8.70 -7.00
CA ALA A 64 -7.38 -10.15 -7.19
C ALA A 64 -8.17 -10.99 -6.17
N LEU A 65 -8.61 -10.39 -5.06
CA LEU A 65 -9.36 -11.06 -3.99
C LEU A 65 -10.88 -10.99 -4.22
N GLN A 66 -11.62 -11.90 -3.59
CA GLN A 66 -13.07 -11.99 -3.76
C GLN A 66 -13.81 -10.87 -3.01
N LYS A 67 -14.96 -10.46 -3.57
CA LYS A 67 -15.84 -9.45 -2.98
C LYS A 67 -17.08 -10.15 -2.43
N TYR A 68 -17.31 -10.04 -1.13
CA TYR A 68 -18.45 -10.67 -0.46
C TYR A 68 -19.44 -9.59 0.01
N PRO A 69 -20.61 -9.47 -0.66
CA PRO A 69 -21.70 -8.64 -0.17
C PRO A 69 -22.46 -9.35 0.95
N ASP A 70 -23.12 -8.57 1.81
CA ASP A 70 -24.11 -9.03 2.79
C ASP A 70 -23.62 -10.14 3.73
N VAL A 71 -22.38 -10.02 4.23
CA VAL A 71 -21.81 -10.95 5.20
C VAL A 71 -22.31 -10.62 6.60
N ASP A 72 -22.94 -11.58 7.26
CA ASP A 72 -23.33 -11.44 8.66
C ASP A 72 -22.20 -11.94 9.59
N PRO A 73 -21.55 -11.06 10.38
CA PRO A 73 -20.46 -11.46 11.26
C PRO A 73 -20.90 -12.38 12.42
N ALA A 74 -22.21 -12.49 12.71
CA ALA A 74 -22.73 -13.37 13.75
C ALA A 74 -22.96 -14.82 13.28
N ILE A 75 -23.05 -15.05 11.96
CA ILE A 75 -23.45 -16.33 11.34
C ILE A 75 -22.38 -16.87 10.40
N VAL A 76 -21.68 -16.02 9.66
CA VAL A 76 -20.68 -16.45 8.69
C VAL A 76 -19.31 -16.50 9.38
N PRO A 77 -18.71 -17.69 9.59
CA PRO A 77 -17.38 -17.76 10.20
C PRO A 77 -16.31 -17.22 9.25
N GLY A 78 -15.24 -16.64 9.82
CA GLY A 78 -14.15 -16.05 9.04
C GLY A 78 -13.42 -17.07 8.14
N ASP A 79 -13.47 -18.35 8.49
CA ASP A 79 -12.90 -19.44 7.71
C ASP A 79 -13.54 -19.62 6.33
N GLN A 80 -14.80 -19.17 6.15
CA GLN A 80 -15.48 -19.25 4.86
C GLN A 80 -15.10 -18.09 3.92
N VAL A 81 -14.45 -17.05 4.43
CA VAL A 81 -14.14 -15.80 3.70
C VAL A 81 -12.66 -15.44 3.78
N GLN A 82 -11.79 -16.45 3.81
CA GLN A 82 -10.33 -16.25 3.95
C GLN A 82 -9.68 -15.55 2.74
N ASP A 83 -10.29 -15.66 1.56
CA ASP A 83 -9.91 -15.03 0.29
C ASP A 83 -10.65 -13.70 0.02
N ALA A 84 -11.42 -13.21 1.00
CA ALA A 84 -12.12 -11.94 0.87
C ALA A 84 -11.15 -10.75 0.87
N GLY A 85 -11.26 -9.90 -0.14
CA GLY A 85 -10.56 -8.61 -0.26
C GLY A 85 -11.44 -7.44 0.17
N VAL A 86 -12.73 -7.50 -0.19
CA VAL A 86 -13.73 -6.51 0.18
C VAL A 86 -14.92 -7.23 0.79
N VAL A 87 -15.35 -6.80 1.97
CA VAL A 87 -16.51 -7.36 2.66
C VAL A 87 -17.48 -6.23 2.96
N SER A 88 -18.73 -6.40 2.54
CA SER A 88 -19.85 -5.59 3.01
C SER A 88 -20.60 -6.40 4.05
N PHE A 89 -20.70 -5.87 5.26
CA PHE A 89 -21.42 -6.51 6.34
C PHE A 89 -22.89 -6.11 6.34
N THR A 90 -23.72 -7.05 6.76
CA THR A 90 -25.15 -6.84 6.96
C THR A 90 -25.59 -7.39 8.31
N SER A 91 -26.71 -6.89 8.82
CA SER A 91 -27.33 -7.44 10.02
C SER A 91 -28.49 -8.35 9.63
N THR A 92 -28.62 -9.48 10.31
CA THR A 92 -29.83 -10.31 10.21
C THR A 92 -31.00 -9.70 10.98
N GLU A 93 -30.73 -8.88 11.99
CA GLU A 93 -31.76 -8.21 12.77
C GLU A 93 -32.14 -6.84 12.16
N PRO A 94 -33.45 -6.58 11.92
CA PRO A 94 -33.93 -5.29 11.45
C PRO A 94 -33.63 -4.18 12.47
N GLY A 95 -32.93 -3.12 12.03
CA GLY A 95 -32.61 -1.96 12.86
C GLY A 95 -31.34 -2.09 13.71
N THR A 96 -30.61 -3.21 13.60
CA THR A 96 -29.32 -3.40 14.28
C THR A 96 -28.20 -3.07 13.31
N ALA A 97 -27.43 -2.00 13.54
CA ALA A 97 -26.28 -1.68 12.68
C ALA A 97 -25.10 -2.63 12.97
N VAL A 98 -24.34 -3.02 11.93
CA VAL A 98 -23.02 -3.64 12.11
C VAL A 98 -22.00 -2.54 12.39
N GLY A 99 -21.08 -2.78 13.31
CA GLY A 99 -20.03 -1.83 13.61
C GLY A 99 -18.90 -2.43 14.41
N VAL A 100 -17.91 -1.59 14.72
CA VAL A 100 -16.75 -1.96 15.51
C VAL A 100 -17.10 -1.87 16.99
N ASP A 101 -16.90 -2.96 17.73
CA ASP A 101 -17.04 -2.96 19.20
C ASP A 101 -15.78 -2.39 19.85
N ARG A 102 -15.84 -1.09 20.13
CA ARG A 102 -14.75 -0.32 20.73
C ARG A 102 -14.46 -0.74 22.17
N SER A 103 -15.44 -1.31 22.88
CA SER A 103 -15.27 -1.73 24.28
C SER A 103 -14.38 -2.97 24.41
N LYS A 104 -14.21 -3.72 23.32
CA LYS A 104 -13.34 -4.89 23.23
C LYS A 104 -12.13 -4.64 22.33
N ALA A 105 -11.74 -3.37 22.21
CA ALA A 105 -10.51 -3.02 21.51
C ALA A 105 -9.30 -3.56 22.29
N GLY A 106 -8.34 -4.11 21.55
CA GLY A 106 -7.05 -4.53 22.05
C GLY A 106 -5.93 -3.74 21.39
N CYS A 107 -4.79 -3.65 22.05
CA CYS A 107 -3.65 -2.92 21.54
C CYS A 107 -2.32 -3.52 21.98
N PHE A 108 -1.31 -3.39 21.12
CA PHE A 108 0.05 -3.87 21.36
C PHE A 108 1.05 -2.78 20.94
N VAL A 109 2.02 -2.46 21.78
CA VAL A 109 3.01 -1.42 21.50
C VAL A 109 4.37 -2.07 21.21
N ASN A 110 4.96 -1.75 20.06
CA ASN A 110 6.30 -2.21 19.69
C ASN A 110 7.08 -1.10 18.98
N GLY A 111 8.29 -0.81 19.44
CA GLY A 111 9.18 0.16 18.80
C GLY A 111 8.65 1.60 18.74
N GLY A 112 7.72 1.97 19.64
CA GLY A 112 7.07 3.29 19.63
C GLY A 112 5.84 3.39 18.73
N THR A 113 5.49 2.31 18.01
CA THR A 113 4.25 2.21 17.22
C THR A 113 3.22 1.39 17.99
N THR A 114 1.97 1.85 17.94
CA THR A 114 0.83 1.19 18.59
C THR A 114 0.00 0.45 17.55
N TYR A 115 -0.14 -0.87 17.72
CA TYR A 115 -0.95 -1.75 16.89
C TYR A 115 -2.31 -1.94 17.54
N CYS A 116 -3.36 -1.55 16.83
CA CYS A 116 -4.72 -1.47 17.33
C CYS A 116 -5.60 -2.50 16.64
N VAL A 117 -6.45 -3.18 17.41
CA VAL A 117 -7.40 -4.15 16.90
C VAL A 117 -8.74 -4.00 17.61
N ALA A 118 -9.85 -4.16 16.91
CA ALA A 118 -11.18 -4.20 17.51
C ALA A 118 -12.12 -5.11 16.73
N PRO A 119 -12.95 -5.93 17.40
CA PRO A 119 -13.85 -6.87 16.72
C PRO A 119 -15.00 -6.15 16.01
N ILE A 120 -15.43 -6.70 14.87
CA ILE A 120 -16.60 -6.25 14.10
C ILE A 120 -17.77 -7.17 14.43
N VAL A 121 -18.86 -6.59 14.92
CA VAL A 121 -20.00 -7.34 15.46
C VAL A 121 -21.33 -6.68 15.07
N GLN A 122 -22.41 -7.44 15.16
CA GLN A 122 -23.75 -6.86 15.15
C GLN A 122 -23.97 -6.00 16.39
N GLY A 123 -24.56 -4.82 16.22
CA GLY A 123 -24.81 -3.87 17.31
C GLY A 123 -23.54 -3.16 17.81
N GLY A 124 -22.45 -3.22 17.05
CA GLY A 124 -21.16 -2.62 17.40
C GLY A 124 -21.24 -1.10 17.48
N ARG A 125 -21.50 -0.59 18.70
CA ARG A 125 -21.25 0.77 19.18
C ARG A 125 -21.75 0.90 20.62
N LEU A 126 -20.84 1.10 21.59
CA LEU A 126 -21.10 1.55 22.98
C LEU A 126 -22.48 1.19 23.55
N ARG A 127 -22.95 -0.05 23.37
CA ARG A 127 -24.18 -0.51 24.01
C ARG A 127 -23.76 -1.32 25.21
N GLU A 128 -24.11 -0.80 26.39
CA GLU A 128 -23.95 -1.45 27.69
C GLU A 128 -24.69 -2.81 27.76
N ASN A 129 -25.56 -3.09 26.79
CA ASN A 129 -26.31 -4.33 26.69
C ASN A 129 -25.71 -5.21 25.60
N PHE A 130 -25.01 -6.26 26.06
CA PHE A 130 -24.36 -7.35 25.35
C PHE A 130 -25.31 -8.18 24.44
N ALA A 131 -25.89 -7.57 23.41
CA ALA A 131 -26.69 -8.27 22.40
C ALA A 131 -25.94 -8.27 21.06
N GLY A 132 -24.98 -9.18 20.92
CA GLY A 132 -24.17 -9.28 19.68
C GLY A 132 -23.05 -10.31 19.73
N PHE A 133 -23.12 -11.30 20.64
CA PHE A 133 -22.16 -12.39 20.61
C PHE A 133 -22.37 -13.23 19.34
N PRO A 134 -21.31 -13.51 18.58
CA PRO A 134 -21.41 -14.41 17.44
C PRO A 134 -21.93 -15.77 17.91
N ARG A 135 -22.77 -16.43 17.10
CA ARG A 135 -23.39 -17.72 17.49
C ARG A 135 -22.37 -18.80 17.84
N PHE A 136 -21.17 -18.68 17.28
CA PHE A 136 -20.05 -19.60 17.48
C PHE A 136 -19.12 -19.21 18.64
N GLY A 137 -19.39 -18.10 19.34
CA GLY A 137 -18.63 -17.67 20.52
C GLY A 137 -17.21 -17.13 20.26
N SER A 138 -16.73 -17.16 19.01
CA SER A 138 -15.46 -16.55 18.57
C SER A 138 -15.69 -15.29 17.73
N TYR A 139 -14.83 -14.28 17.92
CA TYR A 139 -14.77 -13.14 17.02
C TYR A 139 -13.83 -13.49 15.86
N ASP A 140 -14.35 -13.45 14.64
CA ASP A 140 -13.58 -13.82 13.45
C ASP A 140 -13.18 -12.59 12.62
N TYR A 141 -13.91 -11.49 12.77
CA TYR A 141 -13.71 -10.25 12.01
C TYR A 141 -13.17 -9.15 12.91
N PHE A 142 -12.10 -8.51 12.47
CA PHE A 142 -11.42 -7.47 13.22
C PHE A 142 -11.07 -6.29 12.32
N ALA A 143 -11.37 -5.08 12.80
CA ALA A 143 -10.80 -3.85 12.30
C ALA A 143 -9.41 -3.68 12.89
N VAL A 144 -8.43 -3.33 12.05
CA VAL A 144 -7.03 -3.17 12.47
C VAL A 144 -6.48 -1.84 12.00
N GLY A 145 -5.48 -1.33 12.71
CA GLY A 145 -4.69 -0.19 12.24
C GLY A 145 -3.59 0.21 13.21
N VAL A 146 -2.82 1.23 12.84
CA VAL A 146 -1.65 1.69 13.61
C VAL A 146 -1.86 3.11 14.12
N ASP A 147 -1.38 3.37 15.34
CA ASP A 147 -1.35 4.69 16.00
C ASP A 147 -2.72 5.39 16.07
N CYS A 148 -3.79 4.61 16.26
CA CYS A 148 -5.18 5.07 16.27
C CYS A 148 -6.00 4.53 17.46
N CYS A 149 -5.32 4.15 18.54
CA CYS A 149 -5.91 3.73 19.80
C CYS A 149 -5.01 4.15 20.97
N ASP A 150 -5.60 4.36 22.14
CA ASP A 150 -4.90 4.87 23.32
C ASP A 150 -4.58 3.75 24.32
N CYS A 151 -3.44 3.07 24.22
CA CYS A 151 -3.08 2.06 25.24
C CYS A 151 -2.81 2.69 26.62
N PRO A 152 -3.31 2.13 27.74
CA PRO A 152 -4.05 0.87 27.90
C PRO A 152 -5.58 1.01 27.81
N VAL A 153 -6.10 2.19 27.49
CA VAL A 153 -7.54 2.44 27.33
C VAL A 153 -8.05 1.77 26.06
N GLN A 154 -9.10 0.96 26.19
CA GLN A 154 -9.67 0.20 25.09
C GLN A 154 -10.55 1.10 24.23
N GLU A 155 -9.91 1.95 23.42
CA GLU A 155 -10.62 2.84 22.50
C GLU A 155 -10.02 2.78 21.09
N PHE A 156 -10.76 2.18 20.16
CA PHE A 156 -10.39 2.12 18.75
C PHE A 156 -10.95 3.31 17.97
N ARG A 157 -10.09 3.97 17.17
CA ARG A 157 -10.43 5.17 16.37
C ARG A 157 -9.89 5.14 14.93
N CYS A 158 -9.61 3.96 14.39
CA CYS A 158 -9.12 3.83 13.03
C CYS A 158 -10.25 3.87 11.98
N GLY A 159 -9.98 4.52 10.83
CA GLY A 159 -10.90 4.54 9.69
C GLY A 159 -12.23 5.25 10.00
N ALA A 160 -13.31 4.78 9.37
CA ALA A 160 -14.65 5.33 9.54
C ALA A 160 -15.36 4.81 10.81
N TRP A 161 -14.64 4.67 11.93
CA TRP A 161 -15.15 4.10 13.18
C TRP A 161 -16.37 4.83 13.74
N GLU A 162 -16.51 6.12 13.44
CA GLU A 162 -17.62 6.96 13.91
C GLU A 162 -18.76 7.06 12.87
N ASP A 163 -18.62 6.54 11.66
CA ASP A 163 -19.67 6.65 10.65
C ASP A 163 -20.69 5.50 10.81
N PRO A 164 -21.96 5.77 11.14
CA PRO A 164 -22.99 4.73 11.23
C PRO A 164 -23.35 4.11 9.87
N LEU A 165 -22.99 4.77 8.77
CA LEU A 165 -23.16 4.25 7.42
C LEU A 165 -21.99 3.36 6.99
N ALA A 166 -20.90 3.29 7.77
CA ALA A 166 -19.78 2.40 7.47
C ALA A 166 -20.12 0.96 7.90
N HIS A 167 -20.55 0.15 6.93
CA HIS A 167 -20.90 -1.27 7.12
C HIS A 167 -19.98 -2.19 6.31
N GLY A 168 -18.84 -1.73 5.81
CA GLY A 168 -17.93 -2.54 5.00
C GLY A 168 -16.47 -2.24 5.28
N GLY A 169 -15.60 -3.12 4.83
CA GLY A 169 -14.16 -3.01 5.05
C GLY A 169 -13.34 -3.64 3.93
N LEU A 170 -12.11 -3.14 3.80
CA LEU A 170 -11.07 -3.73 2.95
C LEU A 170 -10.17 -4.60 3.81
N ARG A 171 -9.70 -5.72 3.26
CA ARG A 171 -8.72 -6.58 3.91
C ARG A 171 -7.42 -5.82 4.12
N SER A 172 -6.83 -5.93 5.31
CA SER A 172 -5.46 -5.45 5.52
C SER A 172 -4.47 -6.29 4.71
N MET A 173 -3.78 -5.63 3.79
CA MET A 173 -2.74 -6.20 2.94
C MET A 173 -1.34 -6.11 3.56
N ASP A 174 -1.24 -5.52 4.76
CA ASP A 174 0.02 -5.38 5.47
C ASP A 174 0.44 -6.71 6.12
N VAL A 175 1.15 -7.52 5.34
CA VAL A 175 1.66 -8.82 5.78
C VAL A 175 2.75 -8.67 6.85
N ALA A 176 3.50 -7.56 6.84
CA ALA A 176 4.60 -7.35 7.78
C ALA A 176 4.10 -7.10 9.20
N ASN A 177 3.02 -6.32 9.34
CA ASN A 177 2.44 -5.98 10.64
C ASN A 177 1.36 -6.98 11.12
N ARG A 178 0.89 -7.89 10.26
CA ARG A 178 -0.07 -8.96 10.60
C ARG A 178 0.25 -9.75 11.89
N PRO A 179 1.49 -10.21 12.16
CA PRO A 179 1.78 -10.90 13.42
C PRO A 179 1.63 -9.98 14.65
N LEU A 180 1.88 -8.68 14.50
CA LEU A 180 1.77 -7.71 15.59
C LEU A 180 0.31 -7.41 15.90
N PHE A 181 -0.56 -7.33 14.89
CA PHE A 181 -2.01 -7.28 15.11
C PHE A 181 -2.53 -8.52 15.85
N ARG A 182 -1.99 -9.72 15.57
CA ARG A 182 -2.40 -10.94 16.29
C ARG A 182 -2.01 -10.95 17.77
N LEU A 183 -0.97 -10.21 18.17
CA LEU A 183 -0.60 -10.05 19.58
C LEU A 183 -1.51 -9.07 20.32
N ALA A 184 -2.27 -8.26 19.60
CA ALA A 184 -3.21 -7.27 20.14
C ALA A 184 -4.65 -7.81 20.29
N VAL A 185 -4.94 -9.03 19.85
CA VAL A 185 -6.27 -9.69 19.94
C VAL A 185 -6.48 -10.32 21.31
#